data_AF-A0A250LAP5-F1
#
_entry.id   AF-A0A250LAP5-F1
#
_cell.length_a   1.000
_cell.length_b   1.000
_cell.length_c   1.000
_cell.angle_alpha   90.00
_cell.angle_beta   90.00
_cell.angle_gamma   90.00
#
_symmetry.space_group_name_H-M   'P 1'
#
loop_
_entity.id
_entity.type
_entity.pdbx_description
1 polymer ?
#
loop_
_entity_poly.entity_id
_entity_poly.type
_entity_poly.pdbx_seq_one_letter_code
_entity_poly.pdbx_strand_id
1 'polypeptide(L)'
;MSSVTESAEQRFLLAFERLKAGNPRVLPRGTPVSQNNVAREAGTDPTALRRTRYPALIREIQAWVEINGLERAIKKQRQERRRSAKSDLSTRVKELENQRDKAQSQLNSAGRMVLELRQENARLRSRLDDLIPPPAPWRK
;
A
#
# COMPACT_ATOMS: atom_id res chain seq x y z
N MET A 1 7.84 -22.84 50.64
CA MET A 1 7.88 -22.47 49.22
C MET A 1 9.34 -22.24 48.86
N SER A 2 10.02 -23.27 48.34
CA SER A 2 11.46 -23.29 48.13
C SER A 2 11.83 -22.26 47.06
N SER A 3 12.52 -21.18 47.43
CA SER A 3 13.06 -20.23 46.47
C SER A 3 14.22 -20.90 45.72
N VAL A 4 13.90 -21.58 44.63
CA VAL A 4 14.90 -21.98 43.64
C VAL A 4 15.49 -20.67 43.13
N THR A 5 16.70 -20.35 43.56
CA THR A 5 17.43 -19.18 43.08
C THR A 5 17.65 -19.39 41.58
N GLU A 6 16.86 -18.70 40.75
CA GLU A 6 17.03 -18.75 39.29
C GLU A 6 18.48 -18.44 38.93
N SER A 7 19.09 -19.36 38.18
CA SER A 7 20.47 -19.17 37.74
C SER A 7 20.55 -17.90 36.88
N ALA A 8 21.71 -17.24 36.86
CA ALA A 8 21.89 -16.06 36.02
C ALA A 8 21.60 -16.37 34.54
N GLU A 9 21.93 -17.58 34.08
CA GLU A 9 21.63 -18.06 32.74
C GLU A 9 20.12 -18.17 32.47
N GLN A 10 19.36 -18.74 33.40
CA GLN A 10 17.89 -18.83 33.29
C GLN A 10 17.25 -17.45 33.21
N ARG A 11 17.74 -16.48 33.98
CA ARG A 11 17.27 -15.09 33.90
C ARG A 11 17.51 -14.46 32.53
N PHE A 12 18.67 -14.69 31.92
CA PHE A 12 18.96 -14.21 30.56
C PHE A 12 18.11 -14.92 29.51
N LEU A 13 17.89 -16.23 29.63
CA LEU A 13 17.01 -16.99 28.72
C LEU A 13 15.57 -16.49 28.78
N LEU A 14 15.02 -16.32 29.98
CA LEU A 14 13.67 -15.78 30.16
C LEU A 14 13.55 -14.35 29.63
N ALA A 15 14.57 -13.51 29.84
CA ALA A 15 14.61 -12.17 29.28
C ALA A 15 14.64 -12.18 27.75
N PHE A 16 15.41 -13.09 27.15
CA PHE A 16 15.46 -13.29 25.71
C PHE A 16 14.10 -13.70 25.14
N GLU A 17 13.43 -14.70 25.74
CA GLU A 17 12.09 -15.13 25.31
C GLU A 17 11.04 -14.01 25.45
N ARG A 18 11.09 -13.22 26.54
CA ARG A 18 10.21 -12.05 26.70
C ARG A 18 10.38 -11.03 25.57
N LEU A 19 11.62 -10.74 25.18
CA LEU A 19 11.91 -9.81 24.09
C LEU A 19 11.49 -10.39 22.73
N LYS A 20 11.67 -11.70 22.49
CA LYS A 20 11.17 -12.38 21.29
C LYS A 20 9.65 -12.28 21.16
N ALA A 21 8.93 -12.46 22.26
CA ALA A 21 7.47 -12.38 22.32
C ALA A 21 6.93 -10.93 22.31
N GLY A 22 7.80 -9.92 22.38
CA GLY A 22 7.39 -8.52 22.46
C GLY A 22 6.72 -8.13 23.79
N ASN A 23 6.91 -8.94 24.84
CA ASN A 23 6.36 -8.75 26.18
C ASN A 23 7.46 -8.53 27.23
N PRO A 24 8.32 -7.48 27.07
CA PRO A 24 9.30 -7.15 28.09
C PRO A 24 8.61 -6.70 29.38
N ARG A 25 9.27 -6.99 30.51
CA ARG A 25 8.87 -6.62 31.86
C ARG A 25 9.64 -5.40 32.38
N VAL A 26 10.91 -5.27 32.01
CA VAL A 26 11.79 -4.19 32.48
C VAL A 26 11.91 -3.11 31.41
N LEU A 27 12.09 -3.52 30.15
CA LEU A 27 12.22 -2.59 29.03
C LEU A 27 10.85 -2.20 28.44
N PRO A 28 10.76 -1.06 27.74
CA PRO A 28 9.54 -0.69 27.03
C PRO A 28 9.15 -1.72 25.97
N ARG A 29 7.84 -1.90 25.78
CA ARG A 29 7.30 -2.73 24.69
C ARG A 29 7.83 -2.26 23.33
N GLY A 30 8.18 -3.21 22.47
CA GLY A 30 8.77 -2.92 21.15
C GLY A 30 10.29 -2.75 21.15
N THR A 31 10.95 -2.87 22.31
CA THR A 31 12.42 -2.88 22.37
C THR A 31 12.99 -4.03 21.51
N PRO A 32 13.96 -3.76 20.62
CA PRO A 32 14.55 -4.81 19.79
C PRO A 32 15.37 -5.78 20.63
N VAL A 33 15.35 -7.05 20.27
CA VAL A 33 16.26 -8.05 20.84
C VAL A 33 17.71 -7.67 20.49
N SER A 34 18.55 -7.60 21.51
CA SER A 34 20.01 -7.49 21.38
C SER A 34 20.63 -8.04 22.66
N GLN A 35 21.89 -8.42 22.63
CA GLN A 35 22.61 -8.91 23.82
C GLN A 35 22.48 -7.95 25.00
N ASN A 36 22.66 -6.64 24.76
CA ASN A 36 22.57 -5.60 25.77
C ASN A 36 21.14 -5.46 26.33
N ASN A 37 20.13 -5.56 25.47
CA ASN A 37 18.73 -5.46 25.88
C ASN A 37 18.29 -6.71 26.65
N VAL A 38 18.79 -7.89 26.28
CA VAL A 38 18.56 -9.13 27.04
C VAL A 38 19.15 -8.99 28.45
N ALA A 39 20.35 -8.42 28.59
CA ALA A 39 20.95 -8.18 29.90
C ALA A 39 20.16 -7.17 30.74
N ARG A 40 19.71 -6.06 30.15
CA ARG A 40 18.84 -5.07 30.82
C ARG A 40 17.50 -5.66 31.21
N GLU A 41 16.90 -6.47 30.35
CA GLU A 41 15.61 -7.12 30.59
C GLU A 41 15.70 -8.21 31.67
N ALA A 42 16.90 -8.76 31.91
CA ALA A 42 17.19 -9.64 33.04
C ALA A 42 17.47 -8.86 34.35
N GLY A 43 17.39 -7.52 34.34
CA GLY A 43 17.67 -6.66 35.48
C GLY A 43 19.16 -6.50 35.80
N THR A 44 20.02 -6.66 34.81
CA THR A 44 21.49 -6.59 34.97
C THR A 44 22.11 -5.50 34.08
N ASP A 45 23.37 -5.17 34.33
CA ASP A 45 24.14 -4.27 33.50
C ASP A 45 24.23 -4.79 32.04
N PRO A 46 24.17 -3.92 31.01
CA PRO A 46 24.29 -4.32 29.60
C PRO A 46 25.50 -5.22 29.27
N THR A 47 26.60 -5.09 30.03
CA THR A 47 27.83 -5.84 29.82
C THR A 47 27.91 -7.15 30.61
N ALA A 48 26.88 -7.48 31.39
CA ALA A 48 26.83 -8.67 32.24
C ALA A 48 26.74 -9.98 31.45
N LEU A 49 26.06 -9.96 30.30
CA LEU A 49 25.95 -11.09 29.39
C LEU A 49 27.24 -11.21 28.56
N ARG A 50 28.25 -11.94 29.06
CA ARG A 50 29.58 -12.05 28.43
C ARG A 50 29.74 -13.35 27.62
N ARG A 51 30.41 -13.24 26.47
CA ARG A 51 30.71 -14.36 25.56
C ARG A 51 31.50 -15.49 26.21
N THR A 52 32.38 -15.17 27.14
CA THR A 52 33.17 -16.16 27.88
C THR A 52 32.33 -17.06 28.79
N ARG A 53 31.21 -16.53 29.32
CA ARG A 53 30.34 -17.26 30.25
C ARG A 53 29.14 -17.90 29.57
N TYR A 54 28.59 -17.22 28.56
CA TYR A 54 27.35 -17.65 27.89
C TYR A 54 27.51 -17.68 26.36
N PRO A 55 28.47 -18.45 25.81
CA PRO A 55 28.75 -18.45 24.38
C PRO A 55 27.57 -18.98 23.55
N ALA A 56 26.85 -20.00 24.04
CA ALA A 56 25.70 -20.58 23.34
C ALA A 56 24.55 -19.57 23.20
N LEU A 57 24.15 -18.94 24.32
CA LEU A 57 23.07 -17.96 24.34
C LEU A 57 23.36 -16.75 23.45
N ILE A 58 24.59 -16.25 23.45
CA ILE A 58 24.97 -15.12 22.59
C ILE A 58 24.87 -15.48 21.11
N ARG A 59 25.26 -16.70 20.71
CA ARG A 59 25.09 -17.17 19.33
C ARG A 59 23.61 -17.27 18.94
N GLU A 60 22.77 -17.74 19.85
CA GLU A 60 21.32 -17.81 19.62
C GLU A 60 20.70 -16.41 19.45
N ILE A 61 21.08 -15.46 20.29
CA ILE A 61 20.64 -14.06 20.18
C ILE A 61 21.05 -13.48 18.82
N GLN A 62 22.30 -13.69 18.41
CA GLN A 62 22.82 -13.20 17.13
C GLN A 62 22.05 -13.81 15.94
N ALA A 63 21.90 -15.14 15.93
CA ALA A 63 21.14 -15.84 14.89
C ALA A 63 19.69 -15.35 14.81
N TRP A 64 19.04 -15.15 15.96
CA TRP A 64 17.68 -14.62 15.99
C TRP A 64 17.60 -13.20 15.41
N VAL A 65 18.54 -12.33 15.75
CA VAL A 65 18.60 -10.93 15.27
C VAL A 65 18.80 -10.89 13.76
N GLU A 66 19.69 -11.72 13.21
CA GLU A 66 19.93 -11.81 11.77
C GLU A 66 18.66 -12.26 11.02
N ILE A 67 18.05 -13.37 11.45
CA ILE A 67 16.85 -13.92 10.81
C ILE A 67 15.68 -12.93 10.90
N ASN A 68 15.42 -12.37 12.08
CA ASN A 68 14.32 -11.42 12.27
C ASN A 68 14.58 -10.06 11.65
N GLY A 69 15.85 -9.65 11.50
CA GLY A 69 16.22 -8.45 10.78
C GLY A 69 15.88 -8.57 9.30
N LEU A 70 16.26 -9.70 8.69
CA LEU A 70 15.95 -10.01 7.29
C LEU A 70 14.44 -10.09 7.05
N GLU A 71 13.70 -10.82 7.90
CA GLU A 71 12.25 -10.92 7.77
C GLU A 71 11.55 -9.56 7.89
N ARG A 72 11.98 -8.72 8.84
CA ARG A 72 11.43 -7.36 9.01
C ARG A 72 11.70 -6.50 7.78
N ALA A 73 12.90 -6.56 7.22
CA ALA A 73 13.25 -5.84 6.01
C ALA A 73 12.40 -6.30 4.80
N ILE A 74 12.23 -7.61 4.61
CA ILE A 74 11.41 -8.17 3.53
C ILE A 74 9.94 -7.77 3.69
N LYS A 75 9.39 -7.88 4.91
CA LYS A 75 8.01 -7.47 5.22
C LYS A 75 7.79 -5.99 4.92
N LYS A 76 8.72 -5.12 5.36
CA LYS A 76 8.68 -3.68 5.10
C LYS A 76 8.70 -3.39 3.59
N GLN A 77 9.64 -3.99 2.86
CA GLN A 77 9.75 -3.80 1.40
C GLN A 77 8.49 -4.28 0.66
N ARG A 78 7.92 -5.43 1.04
CA ARG A 78 6.64 -5.91 0.46
C ARG A 78 5.49 -4.94 0.73
N GLN A 79 5.41 -4.39 1.94
CA GLN A 79 4.38 -3.42 2.31
C GLN A 79 4.52 -2.11 1.51
N GLU A 80 5.75 -1.61 1.33
CA GLU A 80 6.04 -0.43 0.53
C GLU A 80 5.66 -0.63 -0.94
N ARG A 81 6.05 -1.76 -1.55
CA ARG A 81 5.66 -2.11 -2.93
C ARG A 81 4.15 -2.22 -3.11
N ARG A 82 3.44 -2.78 -2.13
CA ARG A 82 1.98 -2.87 -2.16
C ARG A 82 1.32 -1.48 -2.07
N ARG A 83 1.89 -0.58 -1.25
CA ARG A 83 1.40 0.80 -1.12
C ARG A 83 1.61 1.59 -2.41
N SER A 84 2.79 1.49 -3.03
CA SER A 84 3.07 2.16 -4.31
C SER A 84 2.13 1.65 -5.41
N ALA A 85 2.00 0.33 -5.55
CA ALA A 85 1.09 -0.26 -6.55
C ALA A 85 -0.37 0.18 -6.38
N LYS A 86 -0.84 0.33 -5.12
CA LYS A 86 -2.18 0.84 -4.84
C LYS A 86 -2.33 2.32 -5.24
N SER A 87 -1.30 3.14 -4.97
CA SER A 87 -1.27 4.55 -5.36
C SER A 87 -1.28 4.71 -6.87
N ASP A 88 -0.51 3.91 -7.59
CA ASP A 88 -0.42 3.92 -9.04
C ASP A 88 -1.76 3.52 -9.68
N LEU A 89 -2.39 2.47 -9.15
CA LEU A 89 -3.71 2.03 -9.61
C LEU A 89 -4.78 3.10 -9.36
N SER A 90 -4.78 3.73 -8.18
CA SER A 90 -5.73 4.80 -7.86
C SER A 90 -5.56 5.99 -8.80
N THR A 91 -4.32 6.36 -9.12
CA THR A 91 -4.02 7.43 -10.07
C THR A 91 -4.52 7.05 -11.46
N ARG A 92 -4.30 5.80 -11.88
CA ARG A 92 -4.73 5.31 -13.18
C ARG A 92 -6.26 5.30 -13.33
N VAL A 93 -6.99 4.90 -12.30
CA VAL A 93 -8.46 4.93 -12.30
C VAL A 93 -8.96 6.37 -12.49
N LYS A 94 -8.43 7.32 -11.72
CA LYS A 94 -8.82 8.73 -11.82
C LYS A 94 -8.53 9.32 -13.20
N GLU A 95 -7.40 8.95 -13.80
CA GLU A 95 -7.07 9.36 -15.16
C GLU A 95 -8.07 8.80 -16.19
N LEU A 96 -8.43 7.53 -16.07
CA LEU A 96 -9.44 6.91 -16.95
C LEU A 96 -10.83 7.53 -16.77
N GLU A 97 -11.21 7.89 -15.55
CA GLU A 97 -12.46 8.61 -15.28
C GLU A 97 -12.49 9.97 -15.96
N ASN A 98 -11.41 10.76 -15.84
CA ASN A 98 -11.29 12.05 -16.52
C ASN A 98 -11.35 11.90 -18.05
N GLN A 99 -10.67 10.90 -18.61
CA GLN A 99 -10.69 10.62 -20.04
C GLN A 99 -12.10 10.25 -20.53
N ARG A 100 -12.81 9.40 -19.78
CA ARG A 100 -14.20 9.04 -20.05
C ARG A 100 -15.10 10.27 -20.03
N ASP A 101 -15.01 11.10 -19.00
CA ASP A 101 -15.89 12.25 -18.84
C ASP A 101 -15.65 13.30 -19.93
N LYS A 102 -14.38 13.48 -20.34
CA LYS A 102 -14.02 14.31 -21.49
C LYS A 102 -14.60 13.76 -22.80
N ALA A 103 -14.44 12.46 -23.06
CA ALA A 103 -14.98 11.83 -24.25
C ALA A 103 -16.51 11.92 -24.30
N GLN A 104 -17.19 11.71 -23.18
CA GLN A 104 -18.65 11.84 -23.08
C GLN A 104 -19.11 13.28 -23.35
N SER A 105 -18.39 14.27 -22.83
CA SER A 105 -18.68 15.68 -23.08
C SER A 105 -18.52 16.03 -24.55
N GLN A 106 -17.45 15.54 -25.21
CA GLN A 106 -17.24 15.71 -26.65
C GLN A 106 -18.34 15.04 -27.47
N LEU A 107 -18.73 13.81 -27.12
CA LEU A 107 -19.80 13.07 -27.80
C LEU A 107 -21.14 13.80 -27.69
N ASN A 108 -21.48 14.31 -26.50
CA ASN A 108 -22.69 15.10 -26.30
C ASN A 108 -22.67 16.38 -27.14
N SER A 109 -21.53 17.08 -27.19
CA SER A 109 -21.37 18.29 -28.02
C SER A 109 -21.52 17.99 -29.51
N ALA A 110 -20.89 16.91 -29.99
CA ALA A 110 -21.01 16.48 -31.38
C ALA A 110 -22.46 16.09 -31.71
N GLY A 111 -23.15 15.38 -30.81
CA GLY A 111 -24.56 15.03 -30.97
C GLY A 111 -25.46 16.26 -31.10
N ARG A 112 -25.23 17.30 -30.30
CA ARG A 112 -25.95 18.59 -30.43
C ARG A 112 -25.71 19.24 -31.80
N MET A 113 -24.44 19.32 -32.22
CA MET A 113 -24.10 19.91 -33.51
C MET A 113 -24.71 19.15 -34.69
N VAL A 114 -24.77 17.82 -34.63
CA VAL A 114 -25.45 17.00 -35.65
C VAL A 114 -26.94 17.32 -35.71
N LEU A 115 -27.61 17.50 -34.56
CA LEU A 115 -29.03 17.86 -34.52
C LEU A 115 -29.27 19.25 -35.13
N GLU A 116 -28.47 20.24 -34.75
CA GLU A 116 -28.53 21.61 -35.31
C GLU A 116 -28.36 21.59 -36.83
N LEU A 117 -27.32 20.90 -37.32
CA LEU A 117 -27.05 20.78 -38.76
C LEU A 117 -28.20 20.07 -39.49
N ARG A 118 -28.82 19.04 -38.88
CA ARG A 118 -29.97 18.35 -39.47
C ARG A 118 -31.20 19.26 -39.55
N GLN A 119 -31.47 20.05 -38.51
CA GLN A 119 -32.57 21.01 -38.49
C GLN A 119 -32.38 22.08 -39.56
N GLU A 120 -31.18 22.65 -39.67
CA GLU A 120 -30.89 23.65 -40.70
C GLU A 120 -30.98 23.05 -42.10
N ASN A 121 -30.47 21.81 -42.31
CA ASN A 121 -30.59 21.13 -43.59
C ASN A 121 -32.07 20.92 -44.00
N ALA A 122 -32.91 20.49 -43.06
CA ALA A 122 -34.35 20.32 -43.31
C ALA A 122 -35.03 21.66 -43.65
N ARG A 123 -34.69 22.73 -42.93
CA ARG A 123 -35.19 24.08 -43.21
C ARG A 123 -34.78 24.57 -44.60
N LEU A 124 -33.52 24.37 -44.97
CA LEU A 124 -33.00 24.76 -46.28
C LEU A 124 -33.66 23.97 -47.41
N ARG A 125 -33.91 22.67 -47.22
CA ARG A 125 -34.66 21.83 -48.18
C ARG A 125 -36.08 22.34 -48.38
N SER A 126 -36.81 22.62 -47.29
CA SER A 126 -38.17 23.17 -47.38
C SER A 126 -38.20 24.49 -48.17
N ARG A 127 -37.24 25.39 -47.90
CA ARG A 127 -37.11 26.65 -48.65
C ARG A 127 -36.81 26.42 -50.13
N LEU A 128 -36.02 25.41 -50.46
CA LEU A 128 -35.73 25.06 -51.84
C LEU A 128 -36.97 24.52 -52.53
N ASP A 129 -37.73 23.64 -51.86
CA ASP A 129 -38.97 23.07 -52.38
C ASP A 129 -40.01 24.17 -52.67
N ASP A 130 -40.13 25.18 -51.80
CA ASP A 130 -40.99 26.36 -52.02
C ASP A 130 -40.60 27.18 -53.26
N LEU A 131 -39.32 27.16 -53.63
CA LEU A 131 -38.77 27.91 -54.77
C LEU A 131 -38.79 27.10 -56.07
N ILE A 132 -38.99 25.78 -56.01
CA ILE A 132 -39.08 24.94 -57.21
C ILE A 132 -40.52 25.02 -57.75
N PRO A 133 -40.74 25.59 -58.94
CA PRO A 133 -42.07 25.62 -59.54
C PRO A 133 -42.55 24.19 -59.86
N PRO A 134 -43.87 23.91 -59.75
CA PRO A 134 -44.41 22.59 -60.04
C PRO A 134 -44.06 22.17 -61.47
N PRO A 135 -43.79 20.86 -61.70
CA PRO A 135 -43.37 20.38 -63.01
C PRO A 135 -44.41 20.76 -64.06
N ALA A 136 -43.94 21.41 -65.14
CA ALA A 136 -44.80 21.87 -66.21
C ALA A 136 -45.63 20.70 -66.77
N PRO A 137 -46.97 20.85 -66.94
CA PRO A 137 -47.79 19.77 -67.43
C PRO A 137 -47.35 19.39 -68.84
N TRP A 138 -47.20 18.09 -69.05
CA TRP A 138 -46.74 17.54 -70.32
C TRP A 138 -47.80 17.83 -71.38
N ARG A 139 -47.47 18.68 -72.35
CA ARG A 139 -48.35 18.91 -73.51
C ARG A 139 -48.32 17.65 -74.38
N LYS A 140 -49.48 17.01 -74.53
CA LYS A 140 -49.71 15.93 -75.51
C LYS A 140 -49.77 16.50 -76.92
#